data_AF-A0A3E0JYU2-F1
#
_entry.id   AF-A0A3E0JYU2-F1
#
_cell.length_a   1.000
_cell.length_b   1.000
_cell.length_c   1.000
_cell.angle_alpha   90.00
_cell.angle_beta   90.00
_cell.angle_gamma   90.00
#
_symmetry.space_group_name_H-M   'P 1'
#
loop_
_entity.id
_entity.type
_entity.pdbx_description
1 polymer ?
#
loop_
_entity_poly.entity_id
_entity_poly.type
_entity_poly.pdbx_seq_one_letter_code
_entity_poly.pdbx_strand_id
1 'polypeptide(L)'
;MVIKKLELEYSHYFTLSYILSCKISRLNPACSGRKAKGGHPKTLLEYCLGSGREQERKNDPPFIASIAVKAAELQGKNKGIRFYRKLQEYLFYREMNITNPQTLIACAKEAGLDVEEFKKDIHSTSASKAFQCDLYVTNEMGVTDFPTVVMFTNNADEEGIKLTGNYPYEVYVKILREMLKREPEKSSLPPILTYLKMQKWVTAKEISFVYDRPKFQVELELKKLKLQKKVDRIKCERGEFWRYIGKD
;
A
#
# COMPACT_ATOMS: atom_id res chain seq x y z
N MET A 1 0.16 8.73 0.35
CA MET A 1 -0.18 10.06 -0.19
C MET A 1 0.92 10.57 -1.09
N VAL A 2 2.15 10.74 -0.57
CA VAL A 2 3.32 11.22 -1.35
C VAL A 2 3.57 10.43 -2.64
N ILE A 3 3.73 9.10 -2.53
CA ILE A 3 4.00 8.25 -3.70
C ILE A 3 2.88 8.30 -4.74
N LYS A 4 1.61 8.38 -4.32
CA LYS A 4 0.47 8.51 -5.26
C LYS A 4 0.50 9.83 -6.01
N LYS A 5 0.84 10.94 -5.34
CA LYS A 5 1.00 12.24 -5.99
C LYS A 5 2.15 12.20 -7.00
N LEU A 6 3.29 11.62 -6.59
CA LEU A 6 4.46 11.45 -7.45
C LEU A 6 4.15 10.60 -8.70
N GLU A 7 3.42 9.50 -8.52
CA GLU A 7 2.97 8.63 -9.62
C GLU A 7 2.02 9.38 -10.58
N LEU A 8 1.11 10.21 -10.09
CA LEU A 8 0.21 10.97 -10.96
C LEU A 8 0.92 12.06 -11.77
N GLU A 9 1.88 12.77 -11.18
CA GLU A 9 2.55 13.89 -11.86
C GLU A 9 3.71 13.44 -12.75
N TYR A 10 4.42 12.36 -12.39
CA TYR A 10 5.70 12.01 -12.99
C TYR A 10 5.85 10.54 -13.41
N SER A 11 4.76 9.75 -13.47
CA SER A 11 4.81 8.34 -13.92
C SER A 11 5.41 8.12 -15.30
N HIS A 12 5.46 9.15 -16.15
CA HIS A 12 6.08 9.06 -17.47
C HIS A 12 7.62 9.06 -17.43
N TYR A 13 8.24 9.37 -16.27
CA TYR A 13 9.69 9.33 -16.09
C TYR A 13 10.20 8.04 -15.43
N PHE A 14 9.37 7.31 -14.70
CA PHE A 14 9.80 6.14 -13.94
C PHE A 14 8.76 5.04 -13.92
N THR A 15 9.23 3.80 -13.68
CA THR A 15 8.36 2.68 -13.35
C THR A 15 8.44 2.42 -11.85
N LEU A 16 7.28 2.30 -11.21
CA LEU A 16 7.20 2.03 -9.77
C LEU A 16 6.98 0.54 -9.54
N SER A 17 7.90 -0.09 -8.81
CA SER A 17 7.79 -1.48 -8.37
C SER A 17 7.69 -1.54 -6.84
N TYR A 18 6.80 -2.38 -6.33
CA TYR A 18 6.64 -2.62 -4.90
C TYR A 18 7.38 -3.91 -4.53
N ILE A 19 8.34 -3.81 -3.61
CA ILE A 19 9.06 -4.95 -3.05
C ILE A 19 8.56 -5.15 -1.62
N LEU A 20 8.11 -6.36 -1.31
CA LEU A 20 7.62 -6.72 0.02
C LEU A 20 8.79 -7.13 0.90
N SER A 21 8.89 -6.51 2.06
CA SER A 21 9.89 -6.94 3.04
C SER A 21 9.38 -6.85 4.46
N CYS A 22 9.96 -7.69 5.31
CA CYS A 22 9.64 -7.81 6.72
C CYS A 22 10.94 -7.93 7.52
N LYS A 23 11.06 -7.16 8.62
CA LYS A 23 12.14 -7.42 9.59
C LYS A 23 11.92 -8.80 10.21
N ILE A 24 12.88 -9.70 10.03
CA ILE A 24 12.85 -11.06 10.60
C ILE A 24 12.67 -11.02 12.14
N SER A 25 13.26 -10.03 12.81
CA SER A 25 13.08 -9.78 14.25
C SER A 25 11.63 -9.47 14.67
N ARG A 26 10.80 -8.94 13.76
CA ARG A 26 9.36 -8.71 13.98
C ARG A 26 8.49 -9.94 13.68
N LEU A 27 9.08 -10.99 13.11
CA LEU A 27 8.40 -12.24 12.79
C LEU A 27 8.47 -13.26 13.95
N ASN A 28 9.29 -13.00 14.96
CA ASN A 28 9.46 -13.91 16.09
C ASN A 28 8.40 -13.62 17.19
N PRO A 29 7.44 -14.53 17.45
CA PRO A 29 6.40 -14.31 18.46
C PRO A 29 6.96 -14.12 19.87
N ALA A 30 8.16 -14.64 20.17
CA ALA A 30 8.86 -14.43 21.45
C ALA A 30 9.23 -12.95 21.72
N CYS A 31 9.32 -12.10 20.68
CA CYS A 31 9.65 -10.69 20.82
C CYS A 31 8.41 -9.79 21.02
N SER A 32 7.19 -10.33 20.88
CA SER A 32 5.93 -9.57 20.99
C SER A 32 5.50 -9.27 22.43
N GLY A 33 6.18 -9.84 23.44
CA GLY A 33 5.81 -9.73 24.86
C GLY A 33 6.37 -8.50 25.61
N ARG A 34 7.22 -7.67 25.01
CA ARG A 34 7.74 -6.47 25.70
C ARG A 34 6.86 -5.27 25.41
N LYS A 35 5.91 -4.98 26.32
CA LYS A 35 5.22 -3.69 26.38
C LYS A 35 6.27 -2.59 26.54
N ALA A 36 6.59 -1.91 25.43
CA ALA A 36 7.31 -0.65 25.50
C ALA A 36 6.38 0.37 26.19
N LYS A 37 6.76 0.82 27.40
CA LYS A 37 6.12 1.95 28.07
C LYS A 37 6.37 3.20 27.23
N GLY A 38 5.35 3.64 26.49
CA GLY A 38 5.40 4.86 25.70
C GLY A 38 4.39 4.78 24.56
N GLY A 39 3.56 5.81 24.41
CA GLY A 39 2.52 5.90 23.37
C GLY A 39 3.11 5.99 21.97
N HIS A 40 3.62 4.87 21.46
CA HIS A 40 4.03 4.73 20.07
C HIS A 40 2.81 4.36 19.21
N PRO A 41 2.75 4.82 17.95
CA PRO A 41 1.73 4.35 17.01
C PRO A 41 1.77 2.82 16.93
N LYS A 42 0.60 2.18 16.94
CA LYS A 42 0.46 0.71 16.88
C LYS A 42 1.43 0.11 15.87
N THR A 43 2.09 -1.00 16.21
CA THR A 43 3.03 -1.62 15.28
C THR A 43 2.29 -2.19 14.06
N LEU A 44 2.94 -2.31 12.90
CA LEU A 44 2.33 -2.92 11.69
C LEU A 44 1.74 -4.31 12.00
N LEU A 45 2.38 -5.07 12.89
CA LEU A 45 1.89 -6.36 13.38
C LEU A 45 0.58 -6.24 14.16
N GLU A 46 0.48 -5.25 15.04
CA GLU A 46 -0.73 -4.92 15.80
C GLU A 46 -1.86 -4.41 14.89
N TYR A 47 -1.52 -3.77 13.77
CA TYR A 47 -2.49 -3.49 12.71
C TYR A 47 -2.91 -4.78 12.00
N CYS A 48 -1.98 -5.64 11.59
CA CYS A 48 -2.25 -6.88 10.84
C CYS A 48 -3.21 -7.83 11.57
N LEU A 49 -3.11 -7.88 12.90
CA LEU A 49 -3.90 -8.77 13.76
C LEU A 49 -5.27 -8.18 14.15
N GLY A 50 -5.53 -6.91 13.85
CA GLY A 50 -6.78 -6.21 14.17
C GLY A 50 -6.94 -5.83 15.65
N SER A 51 -7.94 -5.00 15.96
CA SER A 51 -8.33 -4.58 17.33
C SER A 51 -9.07 -5.68 18.11
N GLY A 52 -9.03 -6.93 17.64
CA GLY A 52 -9.79 -8.05 18.18
C GLY A 52 -9.28 -8.49 19.56
N ARG A 53 -10.22 -8.93 20.40
CA ARG A 53 -9.97 -9.48 21.74
C ARG A 53 -8.82 -10.50 21.69
N GLU A 54 -7.97 -10.48 22.70
CA GLU A 54 -6.74 -11.28 22.82
C GLU A 54 -6.93 -12.80 22.65
N GLN A 55 -8.18 -13.27 22.65
CA GLN A 55 -8.60 -14.67 22.57
C GLN A 55 -8.48 -15.32 21.17
N GLU A 56 -8.45 -14.55 20.07
CA GLU A 56 -8.31 -15.09 18.70
C GLU A 56 -6.87 -15.01 18.15
N ARG A 57 -5.87 -14.86 19.04
CA ARG A 57 -4.45 -14.97 18.66
C ARG A 57 -4.08 -16.42 18.37
N LYS A 58 -4.57 -16.99 17.26
CA LYS A 58 -3.91 -18.14 16.65
C LYS A 58 -2.52 -17.69 16.19
N ASN A 59 -1.52 -18.56 16.37
CA ASN A 59 -0.12 -18.36 16.03
C ASN A 59 0.11 -18.24 14.50
N ASP A 60 -0.75 -17.54 13.78
CA ASP A 60 -0.63 -17.39 12.34
C ASP A 60 0.50 -16.40 12.07
N PRO A 61 1.57 -16.86 11.41
CA PRO A 61 2.76 -16.06 11.34
C PRO A 61 2.53 -14.87 10.39
N PRO A 62 3.01 -13.67 10.75
CA PRO A 62 2.71 -12.43 10.03
C PRO A 62 3.21 -12.39 8.59
N PHE A 63 4.03 -13.35 8.16
CA PHE A 63 4.48 -13.48 6.78
C PHE A 63 3.38 -13.98 5.83
N ILE A 64 2.29 -14.59 6.33
CA ILE A 64 1.25 -15.16 5.47
C ILE A 64 0.59 -14.09 4.59
N ALA A 65 0.45 -12.87 5.09
CA ALA A 65 -0.06 -11.73 4.32
C ALA A 65 0.90 -11.36 3.17
N SER A 66 2.22 -11.40 3.39
CA SER A 66 3.22 -11.15 2.34
C SER A 66 3.25 -12.27 1.31
N ILE A 67 3.16 -13.53 1.75
CA ILE A 67 3.07 -14.69 0.84
C ILE A 67 1.78 -14.61 0.02
N ALA A 68 0.67 -14.22 0.62
CA ALA A 68 -0.60 -14.04 -0.08
C ALA A 68 -0.51 -13.00 -1.21
N VAL A 69 0.20 -11.89 -0.99
CA VAL A 69 0.45 -10.91 -2.07
C VAL A 69 1.29 -11.55 -3.18
N LYS A 70 2.30 -12.35 -2.84
CA LYS A 70 3.11 -13.07 -3.84
C LYS A 70 2.34 -14.14 -4.60
N ALA A 71 1.46 -14.88 -3.93
CA ALA A 71 0.54 -15.79 -4.59
C ALA A 71 -0.38 -15.05 -5.58
N ALA A 72 -0.89 -13.88 -5.23
CA ALA A 72 -1.69 -13.06 -6.14
C ALA A 72 -0.87 -12.52 -7.33
N GLU A 73 0.43 -12.22 -7.13
CA GLU A 73 1.34 -11.78 -8.20
C GLU A 73 1.66 -12.90 -9.21
N LEU A 74 1.59 -14.18 -8.82
CA LEU A 74 1.77 -15.32 -9.75
C LEU A 74 0.72 -15.33 -10.86
N GLN A 75 -0.50 -14.86 -10.57
CA GLN A 75 -1.55 -14.69 -11.58
C GLN A 75 -1.40 -13.40 -12.41
N GLY A 76 -0.35 -12.60 -12.16
CA GLY A 76 0.01 -11.38 -12.87
C GLY A 76 0.26 -10.18 -11.96
N LYS A 77 1.25 -9.34 -12.28
CA LYS A 77 1.65 -8.17 -11.48
C LYS A 77 0.48 -7.22 -11.15
N ASN A 78 -0.35 -6.90 -12.15
CA ASN A 78 -1.51 -6.03 -11.95
C ASN A 78 -2.55 -6.64 -11.01
N LYS A 79 -2.74 -7.97 -11.06
CA LYS A 79 -3.63 -8.69 -10.16
C LYS A 79 -3.08 -8.66 -8.72
N GLY A 80 -1.78 -8.85 -8.55
CA GLY A 80 -1.08 -8.69 -7.27
C GLY A 80 -1.26 -7.29 -6.67
N ILE A 81 -1.10 -6.22 -7.47
CA ILE A 81 -1.34 -4.83 -7.02
C ILE A 81 -2.80 -4.62 -6.58
N ARG A 82 -3.77 -5.16 -7.35
CA ARG A 82 -5.20 -5.08 -6.96
C ARG A 82 -5.47 -5.81 -5.65
N PHE A 83 -4.90 -7.00 -5.48
CA PHE A 83 -4.99 -7.77 -4.24
C PHE A 83 -4.37 -7.03 -3.06
N TYR A 84 -3.16 -6.48 -3.23
CA TYR A 84 -2.49 -5.69 -2.18
C TYR A 84 -3.32 -4.48 -1.75
N ARG A 85 -3.90 -3.74 -2.69
CA ARG A 85 -4.82 -2.63 -2.39
C ARG A 85 -6.07 -3.08 -1.63
N LYS A 86 -6.61 -4.26 -1.97
CA LYS A 86 -7.74 -4.86 -1.25
C LYS A 86 -7.37 -5.34 0.14
N LEU A 87 -6.20 -5.92 0.31
CA LEU A 87 -5.66 -6.31 1.61
C LEU A 87 -5.50 -5.10 2.54
N GLN A 88 -4.96 -3.99 2.01
CA GLN A 88 -4.87 -2.72 2.73
C GLN A 88 -6.26 -2.16 3.10
N GLU A 89 -7.25 -2.26 2.21
CA GLU A 89 -8.64 -1.90 2.53
C GLU A 89 -9.16 -2.72 3.71
N TYR A 90 -9.01 -4.04 3.69
CA TYR A 90 -9.46 -4.90 4.78
C TYR A 90 -8.75 -4.58 6.11
N LEU A 91 -7.45 -4.29 6.04
CA LEU A 91 -6.62 -3.97 7.19
C LEU A 91 -6.96 -2.62 7.84
N PHE A 92 -7.05 -1.56 7.01
CA PHE A 92 -7.17 -0.19 7.49
C PHE A 92 -8.62 0.28 7.59
N TYR A 93 -9.50 -0.22 6.74
CA TYR A 93 -10.89 0.22 6.67
C TYR A 93 -11.83 -0.76 7.39
N ARG A 94 -11.71 -2.07 7.14
CA ARG A 94 -12.59 -3.08 7.79
C ARG A 94 -12.05 -3.60 9.12
N GLU A 95 -10.82 -3.24 9.47
CA GLU A 95 -10.10 -3.69 10.66
C GLU A 95 -10.05 -5.21 10.82
N MET A 96 -10.09 -5.94 9.70
CA MET A 96 -10.09 -7.39 9.71
C MET A 96 -8.68 -7.93 9.87
N ASN A 97 -8.57 -9.08 10.55
CA ASN A 97 -7.31 -9.79 10.65
C ASN A 97 -6.92 -10.34 9.27
N ILE A 98 -5.80 -9.86 8.73
CA ILE A 98 -5.26 -10.25 7.43
C ILE A 98 -4.33 -11.46 7.49
N THR A 99 -4.16 -12.08 8.66
CA THR A 99 -3.53 -13.41 8.78
C THR A 99 -4.53 -14.55 8.61
N ASN A 100 -5.83 -14.26 8.76
CA ASN A 100 -6.89 -15.27 8.63
C ASN A 100 -7.08 -15.68 7.15
N PRO A 101 -6.98 -16.98 6.81
CA PRO A 101 -7.19 -17.48 5.45
C PRO A 101 -8.52 -17.05 4.82
N GLN A 102 -9.61 -16.97 5.59
CA GLN A 102 -10.91 -16.58 5.08
C GLN A 102 -10.93 -15.10 4.63
N THR A 103 -10.24 -14.23 5.37
CA THR A 103 -10.06 -12.83 5.00
C THR A 103 -9.27 -12.71 3.70
N LEU A 104 -8.19 -13.49 3.56
CA LEU A 104 -7.34 -13.51 2.37
C LEU A 104 -8.11 -14.01 1.13
N ILE A 105 -8.91 -15.06 1.28
CA ILE A 105 -9.79 -15.58 0.22
C ILE A 105 -10.85 -14.54 -0.19
N ALA A 106 -11.47 -13.84 0.78
CA ALA A 106 -12.41 -12.78 0.49
C ALA A 106 -11.76 -11.62 -0.28
N CYS A 107 -10.53 -11.23 0.11
CA CYS A 107 -9.73 -10.24 -0.61
C CYS A 107 -9.42 -10.69 -2.05
N ALA A 108 -9.04 -11.96 -2.24
CA ALA A 108 -8.75 -12.54 -3.54
C ALA A 108 -9.97 -12.49 -4.47
N LYS A 109 -11.14 -12.87 -3.94
CA LYS A 109 -12.41 -12.80 -4.66
C LYS A 109 -12.76 -11.37 -5.07
N GLU A 110 -12.67 -10.41 -4.15
CA GLU A 110 -12.94 -9.00 -4.46
C GLU A 110 -11.91 -8.35 -5.41
N ALA A 111 -10.67 -8.87 -5.44
CA ALA A 111 -9.61 -8.43 -6.35
C ALA A 111 -9.72 -9.03 -7.77
N GLY A 112 -10.66 -9.96 -7.98
CA GLY A 112 -10.85 -10.64 -9.26
C GLY A 112 -9.73 -11.62 -9.59
N LEU A 113 -9.22 -12.34 -8.59
CA LEU A 113 -8.30 -13.48 -8.78
C LEU A 113 -9.06 -14.77 -9.09
N ASP A 114 -8.37 -15.74 -9.67
CA ASP A 114 -8.82 -17.13 -9.59
C ASP A 114 -8.62 -17.60 -8.15
N VAL A 115 -9.74 -17.78 -7.44
CA VAL A 115 -9.74 -18.10 -6.01
C VAL A 115 -9.21 -19.51 -5.74
N GLU A 116 -9.46 -20.47 -6.64
CA GLU A 116 -9.03 -21.86 -6.44
C GLU A 116 -7.53 -22.01 -6.69
N GLU A 117 -7.00 -21.32 -7.70
CA GLU A 117 -5.56 -21.21 -7.91
C GLU A 117 -4.87 -20.47 -6.75
N PHE A 118 -5.43 -19.35 -6.30
CA PHE A 118 -4.89 -18.57 -5.18
C PHE A 118 -4.79 -19.40 -3.88
N LYS A 119 -5.79 -20.22 -3.57
CA LYS A 119 -5.78 -21.12 -2.39
C LYS A 119 -4.65 -22.15 -2.45
N LYS A 120 -4.25 -22.59 -3.64
CA LYS A 120 -3.10 -23.49 -3.82
C LYS A 120 -1.79 -22.72 -3.71
N ASP A 121 -1.72 -21.57 -4.37
CA ASP A 121 -0.51 -20.77 -4.47
C ASP A 121 -0.04 -20.17 -3.15
N ILE A 122 -0.97 -19.80 -2.25
CA ILE A 122 -0.63 -19.24 -0.94
C ILE A 122 0.20 -20.20 -0.07
N HIS A 123 0.11 -21.50 -0.31
CA HIS A 123 0.91 -22.53 0.36
C HIS A 123 2.00 -23.13 -0.54
N SER A 124 2.17 -22.59 -1.75
CA SER A 124 3.14 -23.10 -2.72
C SER A 124 4.57 -22.70 -2.36
N THR A 125 5.51 -23.52 -2.84
CA THR A 125 6.94 -23.18 -2.80
C THR A 125 7.25 -22.00 -3.72
N SER A 126 6.49 -21.81 -4.80
CA SER A 126 6.66 -20.68 -5.74
C SER A 126 6.40 -19.33 -5.09
N ALA A 127 5.27 -19.17 -4.38
CA ALA A 127 4.96 -17.92 -3.67
C ALA A 127 5.96 -17.65 -2.54
N SER A 128 6.38 -18.71 -1.83
CA SER A 128 7.40 -18.61 -0.78
C SER A 128 8.76 -18.18 -1.34
N LYS A 129 9.20 -18.75 -2.47
CA LYS A 129 10.42 -18.37 -3.18
C LYS A 129 10.34 -16.93 -3.70
N ALA A 130 9.20 -16.52 -4.26
CA ALA A 130 9.01 -15.14 -4.71
C ALA A 130 9.15 -14.14 -3.56
N PHE A 131 8.61 -14.46 -2.37
CA PHE A 131 8.81 -13.64 -1.18
C PHE A 131 10.27 -13.64 -0.69
N GLN A 132 10.96 -14.78 -0.73
CA GLN A 132 12.38 -14.86 -0.40
C GLN A 132 13.25 -14.04 -1.36
N CYS A 133 12.94 -14.03 -2.66
CA CYS A 133 13.61 -13.17 -3.63
C CYS A 133 13.46 -11.69 -3.28
N ASP A 134 12.25 -11.24 -2.89
CA ASP A 134 12.05 -9.87 -2.44
C ASP A 134 12.89 -9.53 -1.20
N LEU A 135 12.98 -10.45 -0.23
CA LEU A 135 13.84 -10.28 0.95
C LEU A 135 15.32 -10.18 0.57
N TYR A 136 15.76 -11.03 -0.35
CA TYR A 136 17.13 -11.00 -0.88
C TYR A 136 17.43 -9.65 -1.55
N VAL A 137 16.59 -9.21 -2.48
CA VAL A 137 16.74 -7.92 -3.17
C VAL A 137 16.76 -6.76 -2.17
N THR A 138 15.89 -6.80 -1.16
CA THR A 138 15.86 -5.77 -0.10
C THR A 138 17.19 -5.72 0.67
N ASN A 139 17.78 -6.89 0.95
CA ASN A 139 19.07 -7.00 1.64
C ASN A 139 20.23 -6.51 0.77
N GLU A 140 20.25 -6.88 -0.51
CA GLU A 140 21.25 -6.41 -1.49
C GLU A 140 21.22 -4.88 -1.65
N MET A 141 20.03 -4.27 -1.61
CA MET A 141 19.86 -2.82 -1.61
C MET A 141 20.23 -2.15 -0.26
N GLY A 142 20.66 -2.94 0.74
CA GLY A 142 21.01 -2.46 2.08
C GLY A 142 19.84 -1.78 2.79
N VAL A 143 18.60 -2.22 2.55
CA VAL A 143 17.39 -1.62 3.13
C VAL A 143 17.10 -2.30 4.47
N THR A 144 17.33 -1.58 5.56
CA THR A 144 17.10 -2.08 6.93
C THR A 144 15.76 -1.65 7.51
N ASP A 145 15.21 -0.52 7.05
CA ASP A 145 14.05 0.12 7.65
C ASP A 145 12.98 0.42 6.60
N PHE A 146 11.73 0.45 7.07
CA PHE A 146 10.55 0.59 6.21
C PHE A 146 9.67 1.74 6.70
N PRO A 147 9.09 2.54 5.78
CA PRO A 147 9.21 2.44 4.33
C PRO A 147 10.57 2.96 3.81
N THR A 148 11.05 2.41 2.69
CA THR A 148 12.22 2.90 1.97
C THR A 148 11.90 2.96 0.47
N VAL A 149 12.35 4.02 -0.20
CA VAL A 149 12.28 4.18 -1.65
C VAL A 149 13.70 4.15 -2.20
N VAL A 150 13.93 3.32 -3.21
CA VAL A 150 15.19 3.27 -3.95
C VAL A 150 14.90 3.73 -5.37
N MET A 151 15.65 4.72 -5.86
CA MET A 151 15.55 5.22 -7.23
C MET A 151 16.87 4.93 -7.94
N PHE A 152 16.79 4.39 -9.15
CA PHE A 152 17.95 4.12 -10.00
C PHE A 152 17.68 4.65 -11.40
N THR A 153 18.73 5.05 -12.12
CA THR A 153 18.64 5.38 -13.54
C THR A 153 18.87 4.12 -14.37
N ASN A 154 18.67 4.21 -15.68
CA ASN A 154 18.99 3.11 -16.60
C ASN A 154 20.51 2.96 -16.80
N ASN A 155 21.31 3.86 -16.24
CA ASN A 155 22.76 3.80 -16.34
C ASN A 155 23.31 2.95 -15.18
N ALA A 156 23.90 1.80 -15.50
CA ALA A 156 24.45 0.89 -14.50
C ALA A 156 25.64 1.47 -13.73
N ASP A 157 26.29 2.51 -14.28
CA ASP A 157 27.43 3.18 -13.66
C ASP A 157 27.01 4.26 -12.65
N GLU A 158 25.72 4.63 -12.60
CA GLU A 158 25.20 5.59 -11.63
C GLU A 158 24.64 4.87 -10.40
N GLU A 159 25.13 5.23 -9.22
CA GLU A 159 24.61 4.67 -7.96
C GLU A 159 23.14 5.07 -7.74
N GLY A 160 22.34 4.11 -7.27
CA GLY A 160 20.96 4.35 -6.89
C GLY A 160 20.85 5.19 -5.60
N ILE A 161 19.86 6.07 -5.56
CA ILE A 161 19.56 6.90 -4.39
C ILE A 161 18.56 6.17 -3.50
N LYS A 162 18.94 5.94 -2.24
CA LYS A 162 18.08 5.30 -1.21
C LYS A 162 17.56 6.33 -0.21
N LEU A 163 16.25 6.36 -0.04
CA LEU A 163 15.54 7.19 0.93
C LEU A 163 14.79 6.34 1.95
N THR A 164 15.28 6.32 3.19
CA THR A 164 14.67 5.58 4.29
C THR A 164 13.80 6.48 5.15
N GLY A 165 12.54 6.11 5.31
CA GLY A 165 11.54 6.84 6.10
C GLY A 165 10.51 7.59 5.25
N ASN A 166 9.73 8.42 5.93
CA ASN A 166 8.72 9.27 5.30
C ASN A 166 9.27 10.67 5.08
N TYR A 167 9.57 11.03 3.84
CA TYR A 167 9.99 12.37 3.48
C TYR A 167 8.83 13.20 2.91
N PRO A 168 8.92 14.54 2.95
CA PRO A 168 8.03 15.43 2.20
C PRO A 168 8.11 15.18 0.69
N TYR A 169 7.04 15.51 -0.04
CA TYR A 169 6.96 15.29 -1.49
C TYR A 169 8.06 16.02 -2.26
N GLU A 170 8.45 17.20 -1.78
CA GLU A 170 9.46 18.07 -2.37
C GLU A 170 10.83 17.40 -2.43
N VAL A 171 11.14 16.53 -1.45
CA VAL A 171 12.40 15.77 -1.42
C VAL A 171 12.45 14.77 -2.57
N TYR A 172 11.34 14.08 -2.84
CA TYR A 172 11.28 13.13 -3.96
C TYR A 172 11.40 13.83 -5.30
N VAL A 173 10.79 15.01 -5.47
CA VAL A 173 10.92 15.82 -6.70
C VAL A 173 12.35 16.32 -6.88
N LYS A 174 13.01 16.75 -5.80
CA LYS A 174 14.41 17.19 -5.86
C LYS A 174 15.32 16.06 -6.33
N ILE A 175 15.13 14.86 -5.82
CA ILE A 175 15.91 13.69 -6.23
C ILE A 175 15.62 13.33 -7.69
N LEU A 176 14.35 13.37 -8.09
CA LEU A 176 13.99 13.15 -9.49
C LEU A 176 14.67 14.17 -10.41
N ARG A 177 14.72 15.45 -10.03
CA ARG A 177 15.44 16.51 -10.76
C ARG A 177 16.94 16.22 -10.84
N GLU A 178 17.56 15.82 -9.74
CA GLU A 178 18.99 15.47 -9.68
C GLU A 178 19.30 14.28 -10.60
N MET A 179 18.46 13.24 -10.59
CA MET A 179 18.61 12.07 -11.46
C MET A 179 18.37 12.38 -12.94
N LEU A 180 17.39 13.23 -13.26
CA LEU A 180 17.09 13.63 -14.64
C LEU A 180 18.04 14.70 -15.18
N LYS A 181 18.82 15.36 -14.32
CA LYS A 181 19.71 16.49 -14.66
C LYS A 181 18.97 17.65 -15.36
N ARG A 182 17.66 17.77 -15.12
CA ARG A 182 16.76 18.81 -15.65
C ARG A 182 15.54 18.98 -14.76
N GLU A 183 14.80 20.06 -14.96
CA GLU A 183 13.52 20.27 -14.28
C GLU A 183 12.48 19.26 -14.80
N PRO A 184 11.87 18.43 -13.94
CA PRO A 184 10.83 17.49 -14.35
C PRO A 184 9.52 18.23 -14.64
N GLU A 185 8.88 17.91 -15.76
CA GLU A 185 7.57 18.49 -16.10
C GLU A 185 6.44 17.69 -15.45
N LYS A 186 5.45 18.41 -14.89
CA LYS A 186 4.28 17.79 -14.27
C LYS A 186 3.24 17.43 -15.32
N SER A 187 2.74 16.20 -15.25
CA SER A 187 1.53 15.81 -15.98
C SER A 187 0.29 16.50 -15.44
N SER A 188 -0.68 16.76 -16.31
CA SER A 188 -1.98 17.31 -15.91
C SER A 188 -2.72 16.31 -15.01
N LEU A 189 -3.15 16.77 -13.83
CA LEU A 189 -3.90 15.93 -12.89
C LEU A 189 -5.29 15.59 -13.47
N PRO A 190 -5.73 14.33 -13.39
CA PRO A 190 -7.06 13.95 -13.83
C PRO A 190 -8.13 14.59 -12.92
N PRO A 191 -9.38 14.76 -13.36
CA PRO A 191 -10.47 15.21 -12.50
C PRO A 191 -10.62 14.33 -11.25
N ILE A 192 -11.00 14.92 -10.11
CA ILE A 192 -11.13 14.21 -8.82
C ILE A 192 -12.03 12.98 -8.94
N LEU A 193 -13.09 13.06 -9.75
CA LEU A 193 -13.97 11.91 -10.00
C LEU A 193 -13.22 10.75 -10.69
N THR A 194 -12.39 11.05 -11.68
CA THR A 194 -11.57 10.04 -12.38
C THR A 194 -10.53 9.44 -11.43
N TYR A 195 -9.89 10.26 -10.60
CA TYR A 195 -8.97 9.78 -9.57
C TYR A 195 -9.66 8.83 -8.56
N LEU A 196 -10.88 9.18 -8.12
CA LEU A 196 -11.70 8.32 -7.28
C LEU A 196 -12.03 6.97 -7.94
N LYS A 197 -12.32 6.97 -9.25
CA LYS A 197 -12.54 5.73 -10.02
C LYS A 197 -11.30 4.83 -10.02
N MET A 198 -10.11 5.41 -10.16
CA MET A 198 -8.83 4.69 -10.21
C MET A 198 -8.42 4.11 -8.85
N GLN A 199 -8.54 4.89 -7.78
CA GLN A 199 -8.05 4.51 -6.45
C GLN A 199 -9.06 3.69 -5.63
N LYS A 200 -10.33 3.66 -6.05
CA LYS A 200 -11.50 2.99 -5.42
C LYS A 200 -11.89 3.54 -4.04
N TRP A 201 -10.92 3.83 -3.17
CA TRP A 201 -11.14 4.46 -1.87
C TRP A 201 -10.03 5.48 -1.57
N VAL A 202 -10.41 6.64 -1.02
CA VAL A 202 -9.47 7.72 -0.69
C VAL A 202 -9.96 8.52 0.52
N THR A 203 -9.05 9.20 1.21
CA THR A 203 -9.41 10.15 2.28
C THR A 203 -9.47 11.57 1.74
N ALA A 204 -10.24 12.45 2.40
CA ALA A 204 -10.25 13.88 2.03
C ALA A 204 -8.86 14.52 2.20
N LYS A 205 -8.08 14.07 3.20
CA LYS A 205 -6.69 14.50 3.41
C LYS A 205 -5.79 14.11 2.24
N GLU A 206 -5.97 12.91 1.69
CA GLU A 206 -5.21 12.45 0.53
C GLU A 206 -5.53 13.27 -0.72
N ILE A 207 -6.80 13.52 -1.03
CA ILE A 207 -7.19 14.35 -2.19
C ILE A 207 -6.66 15.77 -2.01
N SER A 208 -6.81 16.35 -0.81
CA SER A 208 -6.28 17.68 -0.48
C SER A 208 -4.77 17.77 -0.75
N PHE A 209 -4.02 16.75 -0.36
CA PHE A 209 -2.57 16.66 -0.61
C PHE A 209 -2.21 16.48 -2.10
N VAL A 210 -2.95 15.63 -2.81
CA VAL A 210 -2.67 15.32 -4.23
C VAL A 210 -2.97 16.51 -5.13
N TYR A 211 -4.08 17.21 -4.89
CA TYR A 211 -4.56 18.31 -5.73
C TYR A 211 -4.13 19.70 -5.25
N ASP A 212 -3.34 19.77 -4.17
CA ASP A 212 -2.93 21.04 -3.53
C ASP A 212 -4.13 21.96 -3.23
N ARG A 213 -5.24 21.37 -2.79
CA ARG A 213 -6.48 22.08 -2.44
C ARG A 213 -6.71 22.08 -0.94
N PRO A 214 -7.22 23.17 -0.36
CA PRO A 214 -7.65 23.18 1.03
C PRO A 214 -8.67 22.08 1.32
N LYS A 215 -8.53 21.41 2.47
CA LYS A 215 -9.41 20.31 2.89
C LYS A 215 -10.90 20.66 2.81
N PHE A 216 -11.27 21.90 3.18
CA PHE A 216 -12.66 22.35 3.15
C PHE A 216 -13.26 22.34 1.72
N GLN A 217 -12.47 22.74 0.71
CA GLN A 217 -12.93 22.76 -0.68
C GLN A 217 -13.14 21.34 -1.20
N VAL A 218 -12.20 20.45 -0.89
CA VAL A 218 -12.29 19.03 -1.22
C VAL A 218 -13.53 18.40 -0.59
N GLU A 219 -13.82 18.69 0.68
CA GLU A 219 -15.03 18.19 1.34
C GLU A 219 -16.32 18.71 0.71
N LEU A 220 -16.36 19.98 0.28
CA LEU A 220 -17.50 20.54 -0.44
C LEU A 220 -17.71 19.82 -1.78
N GLU A 221 -16.64 19.59 -2.55
CA GLU A 221 -16.70 18.85 -3.81
C GLU A 221 -17.15 17.40 -3.61
N LEU A 222 -16.64 16.71 -2.59
CA LEU A 222 -17.05 15.35 -2.25
C LEU A 222 -18.52 15.27 -1.81
N LYS A 223 -19.01 16.24 -1.04
CA LYS A 223 -20.43 16.35 -0.68
C LYS A 223 -21.29 16.58 -1.93
N LYS A 224 -20.86 17.43 -2.86
CA LYS A 224 -21.54 17.63 -4.16
C LYS A 224 -21.60 16.32 -4.96
N LEU A 225 -20.50 15.58 -5.04
CA LEU A 225 -20.46 14.27 -5.72
C LEU A 225 -21.34 13.22 -5.03
N LYS A 226 -21.48 13.29 -3.70
CA LYS A 226 -22.37 12.41 -2.94
C LYS A 226 -23.83 12.70 -3.26
N LEU A 227 -24.23 13.98 -3.35
CA LEU A 227 -25.58 14.37 -3.76
C LEU A 227 -25.90 13.87 -5.18
N GLN A 228 -24.90 13.83 -6.06
CA GLN A 228 -25.00 13.25 -7.40
C GLN A 228 -24.98 11.71 -7.42
N LYS A 229 -24.97 11.03 -6.27
CA LYS A 229 -24.88 9.56 -6.13
C LYS A 229 -23.66 8.92 -6.80
N LYS A 230 -22.57 9.67 -7.01
CA LYS A 230 -21.34 9.17 -7.63
C LYS A 230 -20.37 8.56 -6.61
N VAL A 231 -20.41 9.05 -5.37
CA VAL A 231 -19.51 8.64 -4.29
C VAL A 231 -20.27 8.34 -3.00
N ASP A 232 -19.73 7.43 -2.21
CA ASP A 232 -20.18 7.10 -0.87
C ASP A 232 -19.26 7.72 0.17
N ARG A 233 -19.83 8.04 1.34
CA ARG A 233 -19.04 8.42 2.52
C ARG A 233 -19.07 7.29 3.51
N ILE A 234 -17.90 6.83 3.87
CA ILE A 234 -17.70 5.69 4.73
C ILE A 234 -16.96 6.16 5.99
N LYS A 235 -17.55 5.94 7.15
CA LYS A 235 -16.95 6.24 8.45
C LYS A 235 -16.41 4.95 9.08
N CYS A 236 -15.20 5.01 9.62
CA CYS A 236 -14.58 3.94 10.40
C CYS A 236 -13.84 4.56 11.59
N GLU A 237 -13.38 3.73 12.53
CA GLU A 237 -12.65 4.21 13.73
C GLU A 237 -11.40 5.01 13.37
N ARG A 238 -10.77 4.70 12.23
CA ARG A 238 -9.52 5.33 11.77
C ARG A 238 -9.72 6.57 10.91
N GLY A 239 -10.97 6.98 10.68
CA GLY A 239 -11.31 8.21 9.97
C GLY A 239 -12.37 8.05 8.90
N GLU A 240 -12.39 9.02 7.97
CA GLU A 240 -13.40 9.12 6.93
C GLU A 240 -12.83 8.84 5.54
N PHE A 241 -13.49 7.92 4.84
CA PHE A 241 -13.13 7.48 3.51
C PHE A 241 -14.27 7.76 2.52
N TRP A 242 -13.88 7.95 1.27
CA TRP A 242 -14.78 8.18 0.15
C TRP A 242 -14.55 7.12 -0.90
N ARG A 243 -15.63 6.47 -1.32
CA ARG A 243 -15.61 5.37 -2.29
C ARG A 243 -16.42 5.75 -3.51
N TYR A 244 -15.94 5.45 -4.71
CA TYR A 244 -16.74 5.60 -5.92
C TYR A 244 -17.79 4.48 -6.03
N ILE A 245 -19.07 4.84 -6.26
CA ILE A 245 -20.19 3.87 -6.36
C ILE A 245 -20.72 3.74 -7.80
N GLY A 246 -20.36 4.66 -8.70
CA GLY A 246 -20.94 4.66 -10.04
C GLY A 246 -20.70 3.33 -10.76
N LYS A 247 -21.78 2.72 -11.26
CA LYS A 247 -21.68 1.71 -12.31
C LYS A 247 -21.40 2.47 -13.60
N ASP A 248 -20.33 2.08 -14.30
CA ASP A 248 -20.17 2.49 -15.70
C ASP A 248 -21.21 1.75 -16.54
#